data_AF-A0A8S1AR50-F1
#
_entry.id   AF-A0A8S1AR50-F1
#
_cell.length_a   1.000
_cell.length_b   1.000
_cell.length_c   1.000
_cell.angle_alpha   90.00
_cell.angle_beta   90.00
_cell.angle_gamma   90.00
#
_symmetry.space_group_name_H-M   'P 1'
#
loop_
_entity.id
_entity.type
_entity.pdbx_description
1 polymer ?
#
loop_
_entity_poly.entity_id
_entity_poly.type
_entity_poly.pdbx_seq_one_letter_code
_entity_poly.pdbx_strand_id
1 'polypeptide(L)'
;MENGMKMETPSAPAFESKNEYKLRTFQSSLNLLAHILIGIVVGSCLFFAYRNGLPLGNMAIHIVLCVLGYHLLMAESILSLSPYNGWSSHLRIVDKRRAHWILQILGSGLAIAGSIIMSRHKVTNWDSLHGKFALVALVFTTVSLVNGLASLYAYEIQKLVPLPGRLSKVTHICFGIVAFGASTISLCYGFQNNAFRNFFGQANTETLIGLSAGFTAIILINPCITFVARLIALCCM
;
A
#
# COMPACT_ATOMS: atom_id res chain seq x y z
N MET A 1 -49.02 -37.48 28.23
CA MET A 1 -48.72 -36.60 27.08
C MET A 1 -47.44 -35.85 27.40
N GLU A 2 -46.30 -36.43 27.04
CA GLU A 2 -44.98 -35.87 27.31
C GLU A 2 -44.52 -35.16 26.03
N ASN A 3 -44.48 -33.82 26.07
CA ASN A 3 -44.03 -32.99 24.97
C ASN A 3 -42.49 -33.01 24.93
N GLY A 4 -41.93 -33.91 24.14
CA GLY A 4 -40.50 -33.96 23.85
C GLY A 4 -40.07 -32.79 22.95
N MET A 5 -39.52 -31.75 23.57
CA MET A 5 -38.81 -30.67 22.89
C MET A 5 -37.54 -31.26 22.24
N LYS A 6 -37.53 -31.40 20.91
CA LYS A 6 -36.34 -31.74 20.16
C LYS A 6 -35.36 -30.56 20.22
N MET A 7 -34.27 -30.71 20.96
CA MET A 7 -33.09 -29.85 20.80
C MET A 7 -32.52 -30.09 19.39
N GLU A 8 -32.61 -29.11 18.52
CA GLU A 8 -31.78 -29.05 17.32
C GLU A 8 -30.33 -28.85 17.76
N THR A 9 -29.48 -29.83 17.48
CA THR A 9 -28.04 -29.69 17.62
C THR A 9 -27.54 -28.63 16.63
N PRO A 10 -26.66 -27.70 17.04
CA PRO A 10 -26.05 -26.77 16.12
C PRO A 10 -25.35 -27.56 15.02
N SER A 11 -25.72 -27.31 13.76
CA SER A 11 -25.02 -27.88 12.62
C SER A 11 -23.54 -27.54 12.72
N ALA A 12 -22.69 -28.55 12.87
CA ALA A 12 -21.24 -28.37 12.88
C ALA A 12 -20.81 -27.54 11.66
N PRO A 13 -19.92 -26.54 11.82
CA PRO A 13 -19.44 -25.76 10.70
C PRO A 13 -18.79 -26.71 9.68
N ALA A 14 -19.19 -26.58 8.42
CA ALA A 14 -18.68 -27.38 7.31
C ALA A 14 -17.17 -27.51 7.39
N PHE A 15 -16.66 -28.75 7.33
CA PHE A 15 -15.24 -29.05 7.47
C PHE A 15 -14.46 -28.38 6.32
N GLU A 16 -13.88 -27.21 6.59
CA GLU A 16 -13.00 -26.46 5.68
C GLU A 16 -11.91 -27.43 5.20
N SER A 17 -11.69 -27.52 3.88
CA SER A 17 -10.74 -28.52 3.36
C SER A 17 -9.35 -28.25 3.95
N LYS A 18 -8.60 -29.31 4.28
CA LYS A 18 -7.24 -29.18 4.88
C LYS A 18 -6.32 -28.27 4.07
N ASN A 19 -6.52 -28.19 2.75
CA ASN A 19 -5.75 -27.34 1.85
C ASN A 19 -6.16 -25.86 1.97
N GLU A 20 -7.45 -25.58 2.11
CA GLU A 20 -7.99 -24.23 2.30
C GLU A 20 -7.52 -23.62 3.62
N TYR A 21 -7.58 -24.39 4.71
CA TYR A 21 -7.05 -23.98 6.02
C TYR A 21 -5.56 -23.65 5.97
N LYS A 22 -4.74 -24.48 5.29
CA LYS A 22 -3.30 -24.23 5.11
C LYS A 22 -3.03 -22.94 4.32
N LEU A 23 -3.74 -22.75 3.21
CA LEU A 23 -3.58 -21.57 2.37
C LEU A 23 -3.97 -20.29 3.11
N ARG A 24 -5.09 -20.34 3.84
CA ARG A 24 -5.57 -19.24 4.68
C ARG A 24 -4.55 -18.87 5.76
N THR A 25 -4.02 -19.87 6.47
CA THR A 25 -2.98 -19.67 7.49
C THR A 25 -1.75 -19.02 6.87
N PHE A 26 -1.28 -19.51 5.73
CA PHE A 26 -0.13 -18.96 5.03
C PHE A 26 -0.34 -17.49 4.61
N GLN A 27 -1.48 -17.16 3.99
CA GLN A 27 -1.81 -15.80 3.59
C GLN A 27 -1.94 -14.86 4.79
N SER A 28 -2.55 -15.33 5.88
CA SER A 28 -2.65 -14.55 7.12
C SER A 28 -1.27 -14.26 7.73
N SER A 29 -0.37 -15.25 7.75
CA SER A 29 1.00 -15.08 8.23
C SER A 29 1.80 -14.10 7.36
N LEU A 30 1.62 -14.12 6.04
CA LEU A 30 2.26 -13.16 5.15
C LEU A 30 1.75 -11.73 5.39
N ASN A 31 0.45 -11.53 5.59
CA ASN A 31 -0.09 -10.20 5.91
C ASN A 31 0.45 -9.70 7.26
N LEU A 32 0.50 -10.55 8.28
CA LEU A 32 1.09 -10.20 9.57
C LEU A 32 2.57 -9.81 9.42
N LEU A 33 3.34 -10.59 8.66
CA LEU A 33 4.72 -10.29 8.37
C LEU A 33 4.84 -8.92 7.67
N ALA A 34 3.99 -8.63 6.67
CA ALA A 34 3.99 -7.33 6.00
C ALA A 34 3.78 -6.17 6.99
N HIS A 35 2.80 -6.26 7.91
CA HIS A 35 2.59 -5.22 8.92
C HIS A 35 3.81 -5.00 9.82
N ILE A 36 4.46 -6.09 10.27
CA ILE A 36 5.67 -6.00 11.10
C ILE A 36 6.81 -5.33 10.33
N LEU A 37 7.03 -5.75 9.08
CA LEU A 37 8.07 -5.19 8.22
C LEU A 37 7.83 -3.70 7.91
N ILE A 38 6.58 -3.32 7.61
CA ILE A 38 6.17 -1.91 7.48
C ILE A 38 6.52 -1.16 8.76
N GLY A 39 6.11 -1.67 9.92
CA GLY A 39 6.35 -1.05 11.22
C GLY A 39 7.83 -0.81 11.51
N ILE A 40 8.69 -1.80 11.23
CA ILE A 40 10.15 -1.68 11.39
C ILE A 40 10.70 -0.60 10.46
N VAL A 41 10.41 -0.68 9.16
CA VAL A 41 10.98 0.24 8.17
C VAL A 41 10.48 1.68 8.40
N VAL A 42 9.18 1.86 8.60
CA VAL A 42 8.56 3.17 8.88
C VAL A 42 9.10 3.73 10.20
N GLY A 43 9.15 2.90 11.25
CA GLY A 43 9.68 3.28 12.56
C GLY A 43 11.13 3.76 12.49
N SER A 44 12.00 3.03 11.78
CA SER A 44 13.40 3.44 11.57
C SER A 44 13.53 4.76 10.80
N CYS A 45 12.71 4.97 9.78
CA CYS A 45 12.69 6.24 9.04
C CYS A 45 12.26 7.41 9.91
N LEU A 46 11.22 7.23 10.72
CA LEU A 46 10.75 8.25 11.66
C LEU A 46 11.81 8.54 12.71
N PHE A 47 12.41 7.51 13.32
CA PHE A 47 13.49 7.67 14.28
C PHE A 47 14.64 8.50 13.69
N PHE A 48 15.05 8.21 12.46
CA PHE A 48 16.03 9.02 11.75
C PHE A 48 15.54 10.45 11.48
N ALA A 49 14.30 10.67 11.06
CA ALA A 49 13.78 12.00 10.77
C ALA A 49 13.79 12.90 12.02
N TYR A 50 13.49 12.35 13.19
CA TYR A 50 13.45 13.07 14.48
C TYR A 50 14.81 13.16 15.19
N ARG A 51 15.90 12.63 14.62
CA ARG A 51 17.22 12.55 15.29
C ARG A 51 17.79 13.89 15.77
N ASN A 52 17.38 15.00 15.17
CA ASN A 52 17.84 16.35 15.51
C ASN A 52 16.85 17.14 16.39
N GLY A 53 15.76 16.52 16.85
CA GLY A 53 14.72 17.18 17.64
C GLY A 53 13.78 18.07 16.83
N LEU A 54 13.01 18.90 17.54
CA LEU A 54 12.05 19.86 16.97
C LEU A 54 12.61 21.29 17.02
N PRO A 55 12.27 22.16 16.05
CA PRO A 55 11.40 21.93 14.90
C PRO A 55 12.07 21.11 13.79
N LEU A 56 11.25 20.38 13.01
CA LEU A 56 11.75 19.56 11.90
C LEU A 56 12.18 20.44 10.71
N GLY A 57 13.36 20.14 10.15
CA GLY A 57 13.78 20.71 8.87
C GLY A 57 13.05 20.08 7.68
N ASN A 58 13.12 20.73 6.51
CA ASN A 58 12.40 20.31 5.29
C ASN A 58 12.66 18.85 4.89
N MET A 59 13.90 18.37 5.00
CA MET A 59 14.25 16.97 4.71
C MET A 59 13.57 16.01 5.70
N ALA A 60 13.53 16.35 6.99
CA ALA A 60 12.87 15.52 7.99
C ALA A 60 11.35 15.48 7.78
N ILE A 61 10.73 16.63 7.47
CA ILE A 61 9.30 16.70 7.12
C ILE A 61 9.01 15.85 5.86
N HIS A 62 9.85 15.94 4.83
CA HIS A 62 9.76 15.10 3.64
C HIS A 62 9.77 13.61 3.99
N ILE A 63 10.73 13.16 4.82
CA ILE A 63 10.82 11.76 5.24
C ILE A 63 9.55 11.34 5.98
N VAL A 64 9.11 12.12 6.98
CA VAL A 64 7.90 11.83 7.76
C VAL A 64 6.68 11.68 6.86
N LEU A 65 6.41 12.67 6.01
CA LEU A 65 5.24 12.69 5.16
C LEU A 65 5.27 11.58 4.09
N CYS A 66 6.42 11.37 3.42
CA CYS A 66 6.52 10.36 2.38
C CYS A 66 6.49 8.93 2.93
N VAL A 67 7.10 8.66 4.07
CA VAL A 67 7.11 7.31 4.65
C VAL A 67 5.76 6.97 5.28
N LEU A 68 5.13 7.91 5.99
CA LEU A 68 3.75 7.72 6.46
C LEU A 68 2.75 7.61 5.28
N GLY A 69 2.95 8.40 4.22
CA GLY A 69 2.10 8.39 3.04
C GLY A 69 2.21 7.09 2.24
N TYR A 70 3.39 6.85 1.64
CA TYR A 70 3.62 5.71 0.75
C TYR A 70 3.68 4.38 1.50
N HIS A 71 4.41 4.29 2.61
CA HIS A 71 4.80 2.99 3.15
C HIS A 71 3.96 2.56 4.35
N LEU A 72 3.26 3.49 5.03
CA LEU A 72 2.27 3.15 6.04
C LEU A 72 0.86 3.18 5.47
N LEU A 73 0.32 4.35 5.14
CA LEU A 73 -1.10 4.50 4.79
C LEU A 73 -1.46 3.85 3.45
N MET A 74 -0.65 4.02 2.40
CA MET A 74 -0.91 3.35 1.12
C MET A 74 -0.67 1.83 1.19
N ALA A 75 0.28 1.37 2.00
CA ALA A 75 0.48 -0.06 2.25
C ALA A 75 -0.74 -0.67 2.96
N GLU A 76 -1.22 -0.05 4.04
CA GLU A 76 -2.41 -0.47 4.77
C GLU A 76 -3.68 -0.37 3.92
N SER A 77 -3.77 0.63 3.04
CA SER A 77 -4.83 0.76 2.03
C SER A 77 -4.90 -0.46 1.11
N ILE A 78 -3.76 -0.97 0.63
CA ILE A 78 -3.72 -2.15 -0.24
C ILE A 78 -4.05 -3.41 0.58
N LEU A 79 -3.44 -3.56 1.76
CA LEU A 79 -3.65 -4.70 2.64
C LEU A 79 -5.09 -4.78 3.16
N SER A 80 -5.80 -3.66 3.30
CA SER A 80 -7.20 -3.66 3.77
C SER A 80 -8.13 -4.46 2.86
N LEU A 81 -7.79 -4.60 1.58
CA LEU A 81 -8.54 -5.38 0.59
C LEU A 81 -8.20 -6.88 0.62
N SER A 82 -7.12 -7.28 1.29
CA SER A 82 -6.73 -8.68 1.38
C SER A 82 -7.79 -9.50 2.17
N PRO A 83 -8.12 -10.74 1.74
CA PRO A 83 -9.15 -11.55 2.38
C PRO A 83 -8.87 -11.82 3.87
N TYR A 84 -7.62 -12.16 4.19
CA TYR A 84 -7.16 -12.57 5.53
C TYR A 84 -6.22 -11.53 6.17
N ASN A 85 -6.50 -10.25 5.96
CA ASN A 85 -5.77 -9.17 6.62
C ASN A 85 -6.21 -9.05 8.09
N GLY A 86 -5.28 -8.85 9.02
CA GLY A 86 -5.55 -8.93 10.46
C GLY A 86 -6.72 -8.06 10.89
N TRP A 87 -6.61 -6.74 10.66
CA TRP A 87 -7.59 -5.76 11.15
C TRP A 87 -8.82 -5.59 10.23
N SER A 88 -8.74 -5.97 8.96
CA SER A 88 -9.87 -5.79 8.02
C SER A 88 -10.62 -7.09 7.70
N SER A 89 -10.15 -8.25 8.13
CA SER A 89 -10.74 -9.57 7.81
C SER A 89 -12.23 -9.67 8.14
N HIS A 90 -12.68 -9.06 9.24
CA HIS A 90 -14.08 -9.07 9.67
C HIS A 90 -14.97 -8.03 8.95
N LEU A 91 -14.39 -7.15 8.12
CA LEU A 91 -15.14 -6.13 7.40
C LEU A 91 -15.79 -6.72 6.16
N ARG A 92 -17.02 -6.27 5.87
CA ARG A 92 -17.69 -6.55 4.59
C ARG A 92 -16.88 -5.93 3.46
N ILE A 93 -17.00 -6.48 2.25
CA ILE A 93 -16.25 -5.97 1.09
C ILE A 93 -16.50 -4.49 0.80
N VAL A 94 -17.70 -3.98 1.06
CA VAL A 94 -18.03 -2.55 0.92
C VAL A 94 -17.22 -1.71 1.90
N ASP A 95 -17.10 -2.17 3.14
CA ASP A 95 -16.37 -1.48 4.20
C ASP A 95 -14.84 -1.60 4.00
N LYS A 96 -14.34 -2.74 3.49
CA LYS A 96 -12.94 -2.88 3.04
C LYS A 96 -12.58 -1.88 1.95
N ARG A 97 -13.46 -1.72 0.95
CA ARG A 97 -13.28 -0.71 -0.12
C ARG A 97 -13.32 0.71 0.42
N ARG A 98 -14.16 0.99 1.43
CA ARG A 98 -14.17 2.29 2.11
C ARG A 98 -12.85 2.58 2.80
N ALA A 99 -12.37 1.62 3.59
CA ALA A 99 -11.08 1.74 4.26
C ALA A 99 -9.94 1.95 3.25
N HIS A 100 -9.94 1.20 2.14
CA HIS A 100 -8.98 1.36 1.04
C HIS A 100 -8.94 2.79 0.52
N TRP A 101 -10.05 3.32 0.01
CA TRP A 101 -10.00 4.65 -0.62
C TRP A 101 -9.71 5.78 0.38
N ILE A 102 -10.16 5.67 1.64
CA ILE A 102 -9.84 6.66 2.69
C ILE A 102 -8.34 6.68 2.97
N LEU A 103 -7.76 5.52 3.26
CA LEU A 103 -6.32 5.39 3.53
C LEU A 103 -5.50 5.78 2.29
N GLN A 104 -5.97 5.45 1.09
CA GLN A 104 -5.32 5.81 -0.16
C GLN A 104 -5.27 7.32 -0.38
N ILE A 105 -6.38 8.05 -0.15
CA ILE A 105 -6.44 9.51 -0.29
C ILE A 105 -5.50 10.17 0.72
N LEU A 106 -5.59 9.77 1.99
CA LEU A 106 -4.74 10.32 3.05
C LEU A 106 -3.26 10.05 2.76
N GLY A 107 -2.92 8.81 2.43
CA GLY A 107 -1.55 8.39 2.13
C GLY A 107 -0.98 9.12 0.91
N SER A 108 -1.75 9.21 -0.17
CA SER A 108 -1.35 9.94 -1.38
C SER A 108 -1.18 11.44 -1.09
N GLY A 109 -2.07 12.04 -0.28
CA GLY A 109 -1.97 13.43 0.13
C GLY A 109 -0.69 13.75 0.89
N LEU A 110 -0.33 12.92 1.89
CA LEU A 110 0.93 13.07 2.63
C LEU A 110 2.14 12.91 1.70
N ALA A 111 2.14 11.87 0.86
CA ALA A 111 3.23 11.60 -0.08
C ALA A 111 3.46 12.74 -1.08
N ILE A 112 2.38 13.29 -1.65
CA ILE A 112 2.43 14.43 -2.57
C ILE A 112 2.96 15.67 -1.83
N ALA A 113 2.41 15.98 -0.65
CA ALA A 113 2.85 17.14 0.15
C ALA A 113 4.34 17.05 0.52
N GLY A 114 4.79 15.90 1.02
CA GLY A 114 6.20 15.65 1.34
C GLY A 114 7.12 15.79 0.12
N SER A 115 6.67 15.36 -1.05
CA SER A 115 7.41 15.50 -2.31
C SER A 115 7.53 16.96 -2.72
N ILE A 116 6.43 17.74 -2.65
CA ILE A 116 6.42 19.17 -3.00
C ILE A 116 7.34 19.97 -2.08
N ILE A 117 7.31 19.71 -0.76
CA ILE A 117 8.17 20.40 0.22
C ILE A 117 9.64 20.21 -0.14
N MET A 118 10.06 18.97 -0.41
CA MET A 118 11.45 18.69 -0.78
C MET A 118 11.83 19.31 -2.13
N SER A 119 10.92 19.27 -3.10
CA SER A 119 11.17 19.84 -4.42
C SER A 119 11.31 21.36 -4.41
N ARG A 120 10.60 22.05 -3.52
CA ARG A 120 10.76 23.50 -3.29
C ARG A 120 12.05 23.84 -2.54
N HIS A 121 12.53 22.93 -1.70
CA HIS A 121 13.74 23.14 -0.90
C HIS A 121 15.04 22.93 -1.70
N LYS A 122 15.04 22.00 -2.66
CA LYS A 122 16.23 21.71 -3.48
C LYS A 122 16.40 22.73 -4.60
N VAL A 123 17.66 23.09 -4.86
CA VAL A 123 18.07 23.90 -6.03
C VAL A 123 17.93 23.11 -7.32
N THR A 124 18.37 21.85 -7.32
CA THR A 124 18.24 20.92 -8.46
C THR A 124 17.34 19.75 -8.08
N ASN A 125 16.35 19.50 -8.92
CA ASN A 125 15.37 18.42 -8.73
C ASN A 125 15.68 17.22 -9.63
N TRP A 126 15.40 16.02 -9.13
CA TRP A 126 15.41 14.75 -9.89
C TRP A 126 16.74 14.33 -10.55
N ASP A 127 17.87 14.85 -10.08
CA ASP A 127 19.21 14.43 -10.50
C ASP A 127 19.55 13.01 -10.00
N SER A 128 19.30 12.75 -8.71
CA SER A 128 19.62 11.46 -8.08
C SER A 128 18.65 10.35 -8.47
N LEU A 129 19.10 9.09 -8.37
CA LEU A 129 18.24 7.91 -8.57
C LEU A 129 17.03 7.90 -7.63
N HIS A 130 17.23 8.27 -6.35
CA HIS A 130 16.14 8.51 -5.40
C HIS A 130 15.09 9.48 -5.97
N GLY A 131 15.54 10.62 -6.51
CA GLY A 131 14.66 11.64 -7.09
C GLY A 131 13.94 11.19 -8.36
N LYS A 132 14.61 10.43 -9.24
CA LYS A 132 14.02 9.90 -10.48
C LYS A 132 12.89 8.90 -10.18
N PHE A 133 13.15 7.92 -9.32
CA PHE A 133 12.11 6.96 -8.90
C PHE A 133 11.01 7.62 -8.08
N ALA A 134 11.32 8.64 -7.26
CA ALA A 134 10.32 9.43 -6.55
C ALA A 134 9.38 10.17 -7.53
N LEU A 135 9.91 10.71 -8.63
CA LEU A 135 9.10 11.37 -9.65
C LEU A 135 8.16 10.38 -10.34
N VAL A 136 8.64 9.19 -10.71
CA VAL A 136 7.81 8.12 -11.26
C VAL A 136 6.70 7.76 -10.27
N ALA A 137 7.03 7.53 -9.01
CA ALA A 137 6.05 7.23 -7.97
C ALA A 137 5.00 8.34 -7.84
N LEU A 138 5.42 9.62 -7.82
CA LEU A 138 4.54 10.77 -7.68
C LEU A 138 3.55 10.90 -8.85
N VAL A 139 4.03 10.77 -10.08
CA VAL A 139 3.20 10.85 -11.29
C VAL A 139 2.17 9.72 -11.30
N PHE A 140 2.61 8.47 -11.13
CA PHE A 140 1.71 7.33 -11.14
C PHE A 140 0.73 7.33 -9.96
N THR A 141 1.13 7.83 -8.78
CA THR A 141 0.23 8.03 -7.64
C THR A 141 -0.84 9.06 -7.96
N THR A 142 -0.47 10.19 -8.54
CA THR A 142 -1.42 11.26 -8.88
C THR A 142 -2.42 10.78 -9.92
N VAL A 143 -1.95 10.13 -10.99
CA VAL A 143 -2.84 9.59 -12.05
C VAL A 143 -3.72 8.47 -11.49
N SER A 144 -3.17 7.57 -10.67
CA SER A 144 -3.93 6.49 -10.04
C SER A 144 -5.00 7.02 -9.07
N LEU A 145 -4.69 8.07 -8.31
CA LEU A 145 -5.61 8.72 -7.39
C LEU A 145 -6.79 9.35 -8.15
N VAL A 146 -6.52 10.13 -9.20
CA VAL A 146 -7.56 10.73 -10.04
C VAL A 146 -8.43 9.65 -10.68
N ASN A 147 -7.83 8.58 -11.21
CA ASN A 147 -8.56 7.45 -11.79
C ASN A 147 -9.42 6.71 -10.74
N GLY A 148 -8.88 6.49 -9.54
CA GLY A 148 -9.60 5.85 -8.43
C GLY A 148 -10.80 6.67 -7.98
N LEU A 149 -10.65 7.99 -7.84
CA LEU A 149 -11.73 8.92 -7.53
C LEU A 149 -12.78 8.96 -8.66
N ALA A 150 -12.33 9.00 -9.92
CA ALA A 150 -13.23 8.98 -11.07
C ALA A 150 -14.10 7.69 -11.09
N SER A 151 -13.50 6.55 -10.71
CA SER A 151 -14.20 5.27 -10.57
C SER A 151 -15.17 5.25 -9.38
N LEU A 152 -14.83 5.93 -8.28
CA LEU A 152 -15.69 6.04 -7.09
C LEU A 152 -16.97 6.84 -7.38
N TYR A 153 -16.85 7.92 -8.17
CA TYR A 153 -17.97 8.78 -8.59
C TYR A 153 -18.46 8.46 -10.02
N ALA A 154 -18.23 7.24 -10.50
CA ALA A 154 -18.50 6.86 -11.88
C ALA A 154 -19.94 7.14 -12.33
N TYR A 155 -20.93 6.99 -11.45
CA TYR A 155 -22.34 7.28 -11.81
C TYR A 155 -22.55 8.76 -12.21
N GLU A 156 -21.87 9.69 -11.55
CA GLU A 156 -21.95 11.12 -11.88
C GLU A 156 -21.03 11.48 -13.05
N ILE A 157 -19.83 10.89 -13.10
CA ILE A 157 -18.83 11.20 -14.14
C ILE A 157 -19.19 10.59 -15.50
N GLN A 158 -19.88 9.45 -15.53
CA GLN A 158 -20.35 8.83 -16.78
C GLN A 158 -21.35 9.72 -17.55
N LYS A 159 -21.99 10.68 -16.88
CA LYS A 159 -22.84 11.69 -17.53
C LYS A 159 -22.01 12.71 -18.34
N LEU A 160 -20.72 12.86 -18.02
CA LEU A 160 -19.80 13.83 -18.64
C LEU A 160 -18.77 13.17 -19.57
N VAL A 161 -18.24 12.00 -19.21
CA VAL A 161 -17.24 11.26 -19.99
C VAL A 161 -17.56 9.76 -19.97
N PRO A 162 -17.97 9.15 -21.09
CA PRO A 162 -18.25 7.72 -21.18
C PRO A 162 -16.93 6.92 -21.23
N LEU A 163 -16.35 6.64 -20.07
CA LEU A 163 -15.20 5.76 -19.92
C LEU A 163 -15.63 4.32 -19.60
N PRO A 164 -15.07 3.29 -20.27
CA PRO A 164 -15.36 1.90 -19.93
C PRO A 164 -14.89 1.59 -18.50
N GLY A 165 -15.84 1.33 -17.59
CA GLY A 165 -15.52 1.10 -16.17
C GLY A 165 -14.59 -0.09 -15.89
N ARG A 166 -14.40 -1.01 -16.86
CA ARG A 166 -13.43 -2.10 -16.77
C ARG A 166 -12.00 -1.61 -17.02
N LEU A 167 -11.78 -0.72 -18.00
CA LEU A 167 -10.46 -0.15 -18.29
C LEU A 167 -9.96 0.72 -17.15
N SER A 168 -10.81 1.59 -16.60
CA SER A 168 -10.46 2.43 -15.44
C SER A 168 -9.94 1.60 -14.25
N LYS A 169 -10.59 0.48 -13.95
CA LYS A 169 -10.15 -0.42 -12.86
C LYS A 169 -8.80 -1.07 -13.16
N VAL A 170 -8.58 -1.55 -14.38
CA VAL A 170 -7.31 -2.18 -14.77
C VAL A 170 -6.15 -1.18 -14.75
N THR A 171 -6.37 0.02 -15.28
CA THR A 171 -5.35 1.08 -15.27
C THR A 171 -5.07 1.58 -13.85
N HIS A 172 -6.08 1.69 -12.97
CA HIS A 172 -5.88 2.06 -11.57
C HIS A 172 -4.99 1.05 -10.83
N ILE A 173 -5.23 -0.24 -11.02
CA ILE A 173 -4.40 -1.30 -10.41
C ILE A 173 -2.98 -1.25 -10.97
N CYS A 174 -2.82 -1.15 -12.29
CA CYS A 174 -1.49 -1.06 -12.93
C CYS A 174 -0.70 0.14 -12.41
N PHE A 175 -1.31 1.33 -12.41
CA PHE A 175 -0.66 2.55 -11.93
C PHE A 175 -0.36 2.50 -10.44
N GLY A 176 -1.23 1.88 -9.63
CA GLY A 176 -0.98 1.63 -8.21
C GLY A 176 0.24 0.74 -7.96
N ILE A 177 0.39 -0.36 -8.73
CA ILE A 177 1.55 -1.26 -8.65
C ILE A 177 2.84 -0.49 -8.98
N VAL A 178 2.86 0.24 -10.11
CA VAL A 178 4.03 1.03 -10.52
C VAL A 178 4.36 2.11 -9.50
N ALA A 179 3.37 2.83 -9.00
CA ALA A 179 3.54 3.87 -7.99
C ALA A 179 4.19 3.34 -6.72
N PHE A 180 3.62 2.28 -6.14
CA PHE A 180 4.10 1.70 -4.88
C PHE A 180 5.47 1.03 -5.04
N GLY A 181 5.69 0.32 -6.15
CA GLY A 181 7.01 -0.26 -6.45
C GLY A 181 8.09 0.82 -6.64
N ALA A 182 7.80 1.87 -7.40
CA ALA A 182 8.74 2.98 -7.60
C ALA A 182 9.00 3.76 -6.30
N SER A 183 8.01 3.93 -5.41
CA SER A 183 8.23 4.58 -4.12
C SER A 183 9.14 3.76 -3.22
N THR A 184 9.01 2.42 -3.21
CA THR A 184 9.92 1.55 -2.46
C THR A 184 11.34 1.61 -3.02
N ILE A 185 11.51 1.55 -4.35
CA ILE A 185 12.84 1.69 -4.97
C ILE A 185 13.47 3.03 -4.61
N SER A 186 12.67 4.11 -4.66
CA SER A 186 13.11 5.43 -4.21
C SER A 186 13.52 5.43 -2.73
N LEU A 187 12.74 4.80 -1.84
CA LEU A 187 13.06 4.67 -0.41
C LEU A 187 14.39 3.94 -0.20
N CYS A 188 14.64 2.85 -0.92
CA CYS A 188 15.90 2.12 -0.87
C CYS A 188 17.10 3.00 -1.24
N TYR A 189 16.99 3.82 -2.30
CA TYR A 189 18.01 4.83 -2.63
C TYR A 189 18.09 5.94 -1.57
N GLY A 190 17.00 6.25 -0.88
CA GLY A 190 16.98 7.15 0.27
C GLY A 190 17.84 6.64 1.42
N PHE A 191 17.80 5.33 1.70
CA PHE A 191 18.66 4.70 2.70
C PHE A 191 20.14 4.72 2.33
N GLN A 192 20.45 4.67 1.03
CA GLN A 192 21.84 4.76 0.55
C GLN A 192 22.46 6.15 0.73
N ASN A 193 21.69 7.17 1.13
CA ASN A 193 22.24 8.48 1.45
C ASN A 193 23.25 8.41 2.60
N ASN A 194 24.38 9.11 2.46
CA ASN A 194 25.45 9.13 3.47
C ASN A 194 24.95 9.49 4.88
N ALA A 195 24.03 10.44 5.01
CA ALA A 195 23.50 10.81 6.32
C ALA A 195 22.76 9.65 7.00
N PHE A 196 22.01 8.86 6.24
CA PHE A 196 21.28 7.70 6.76
C PHE A 196 22.24 6.54 7.08
N ARG A 197 23.15 6.22 6.15
CA ARG A 197 24.16 5.17 6.33
C ARG A 197 25.08 5.45 7.52
N ASN A 198 25.49 6.69 7.73
CA ASN A 198 26.33 7.07 8.85
C ASN A 198 25.58 6.96 10.19
N PHE A 199 24.25 7.17 10.20
CA PHE A 199 23.46 7.08 11.41
C PHE A 199 23.16 5.63 11.82
N PHE A 200 22.72 4.78 10.89
CA PHE A 200 22.37 3.39 11.20
C PHE A 200 23.51 2.39 11.04
N GLY A 201 24.57 2.74 10.30
CA GLY A 201 25.59 1.81 9.85
C GLY A 201 25.16 1.04 8.58
N GLN A 202 26.15 0.50 7.88
CA GLN A 202 25.95 -0.15 6.59
C GLN A 202 25.09 -1.42 6.68
N ALA A 203 25.38 -2.32 7.62
CA ALA A 203 24.64 -3.58 7.76
C ALA A 203 23.15 -3.38 8.08
N ASN A 204 22.83 -2.42 8.96
CA ASN A 204 21.45 -2.09 9.29
C ASN A 204 20.72 -1.44 8.11
N THR A 205 21.44 -0.61 7.33
CA THR A 205 20.90 0.01 6.12
C THR A 205 20.56 -1.05 5.06
N GLU A 206 21.47 -1.98 4.79
CA GLU A 206 21.24 -3.10 3.86
C GLU A 206 20.07 -3.99 4.33
N THR A 207 19.98 -4.23 5.64
CA THR A 207 18.84 -4.92 6.24
C THR A 207 17.52 -4.20 5.95
N LEU A 208 17.45 -2.88 6.17
CA LEU A 208 16.23 -2.10 5.90
C LEU A 208 15.83 -2.10 4.42
N ILE A 209 16.80 -2.13 3.49
CA ILE A 209 16.53 -2.32 2.06
C ILE A 209 15.88 -3.70 1.82
N GLY A 210 16.44 -4.76 2.40
CA GLY A 210 15.90 -6.12 2.29
C GLY A 210 14.48 -6.23 2.86
N LEU A 211 14.23 -5.65 4.04
CA LEU A 211 12.88 -5.61 4.63
C LEU A 211 11.89 -4.82 3.76
N SER A 212 12.35 -3.73 3.15
CA SER A 212 11.54 -2.90 2.25
C SER A 212 11.13 -3.63 0.98
N ALA A 213 12.07 -4.35 0.38
CA ALA A 213 11.79 -5.25 -0.74
C ALA A 213 10.83 -6.37 -0.32
N GLY A 214 11.03 -6.94 0.87
CA GLY A 214 10.21 -8.02 1.43
C GLY A 214 8.73 -7.64 1.60
N PHE A 215 8.43 -6.55 2.32
CA PHE A 215 7.03 -6.15 2.48
C PHE A 215 6.41 -5.72 1.14
N THR A 216 7.18 -5.10 0.25
CA THR A 216 6.67 -4.66 -1.05
C THR A 216 6.28 -5.85 -1.91
N ALA A 217 7.10 -6.89 -1.94
CA ALA A 217 6.79 -8.12 -2.63
C ALA A 217 5.48 -8.73 -2.10
N ILE A 218 5.32 -8.84 -0.77
CA ILE A 218 4.11 -9.42 -0.16
C ILE A 218 2.86 -8.61 -0.52
N ILE A 219 2.90 -7.28 -0.35
CA ILE A 219 1.76 -6.38 -0.59
C ILE A 219 1.31 -6.43 -2.06
N LEU A 220 2.25 -6.53 -3.00
CA LEU A 220 1.95 -6.50 -4.43
C LEU A 220 1.45 -7.83 -5.00
N ILE A 221 1.49 -8.96 -4.26
CA ILE A 221 0.95 -10.25 -4.72
C ILE A 221 -0.51 -10.12 -5.14
N ASN A 222 -1.38 -9.61 -4.26
CA ASN A 222 -2.82 -9.54 -4.52
C ASN A 222 -3.17 -8.56 -5.65
N PRO A 223 -2.62 -7.33 -5.70
CA PRO A 223 -2.77 -6.43 -6.86
C PRO A 223 -2.31 -7.07 -8.18
N CYS A 224 -1.16 -7.74 -8.21
CA CYS A 224 -0.65 -8.39 -9.42
C CYS A 224 -1.56 -9.53 -9.91
N ILE A 225 -2.01 -10.41 -9.01
CA ILE A 225 -2.99 -11.47 -9.35
C ILE A 225 -4.27 -10.85 -9.89
N THR A 226 -4.79 -9.80 -9.22
CA THR A 226 -6.01 -9.11 -9.64
C THR A 226 -5.83 -8.42 -11.00
N PHE A 227 -4.66 -7.83 -11.25
CA PHE A 227 -4.33 -7.20 -12.53
C PHE A 227 -4.34 -8.22 -13.66
N VAL A 228 -3.61 -9.34 -13.52
CA VAL A 228 -3.53 -10.40 -14.53
C VAL A 228 -4.91 -11.01 -14.80
N ALA A 229 -5.66 -11.35 -13.76
CA ALA A 229 -7.00 -11.91 -13.92
C ALA A 229 -7.94 -10.96 -14.69
N ARG A 230 -7.87 -9.66 -14.42
CA ARG A 230 -8.68 -8.65 -15.14
C ARG A 230 -8.19 -8.40 -16.56
N LEU A 231 -6.88 -8.47 -16.80
CA LEU A 231 -6.30 -8.31 -18.13
C LEU A 231 -6.74 -9.46 -19.04
N ILE A 232 -6.66 -10.71 -18.57
CA ILE A 232 -7.16 -11.88 -19.30
C ILE A 232 -8.65 -11.73 -19.62
N ALA A 233 -9.45 -11.31 -18.64
CA ALA A 233 -10.88 -11.08 -18.84
C ALA A 233 -11.21 -9.99 -19.88
N LEU A 234 -10.30 -9.05 -20.15
CA LEU A 234 -10.43 -8.06 -21.23
C LEU A 234 -10.08 -8.64 -22.60
N CYS A 235 -9.13 -9.56 -22.67
CA CYS A 235 -8.68 -10.17 -23.93
C CYS A 235 -9.61 -11.29 -24.45
N CYS A 236 -10.43 -11.89 -23.58
CA CYS A 236 -11.35 -12.97 -23.95
C CYS A 236 -12.74 -12.48 -24.40
N MET A 237 -12.90 -11.20 -24.74
CA MET A 237 -14.13 -10.59 -25.25
C MET A 237 -13.89 -9.98 -26.62
#